data_AF-A0A833LGP1-F1
#
_entry.id   AF-A0A833LGP1-F1
#
_cell.length_a   1.000
_cell.length_b   1.000
_cell.length_c   1.000
_cell.angle_alpha   90.00
_cell.angle_beta   90.00
_cell.angle_gamma   90.00
#
_symmetry.space_group_name_H-M   'P 1'
#
loop_
_entity.id
_entity.type
_entity.pdbx_description
1 polymer ?
#
loop_
_entity_poly.entity_id
_entity_poly.type
_entity_poly.pdbx_seq_one_letter_code
_entity_poly.pdbx_strand_id
1 'polypeptide(L)'
;PFVMTVFVLGFFMSLGKAAVFKHIPVYYPGNVGAVGGLVGMIGGLGGFVLPIAFGAMLDVTGLWTSSFMLLFAIVSVSLLWMHFAIRAMEKGATREKLEQLPELPEMQPIHRPELARPSRVIEDWRPEDADFWEKKGKAVAARNLWISIPNLLLAFAVWGVWSVVIAKLPSVGFQFTTDELFWLAALPGLSGATLRIFYSFMVPIFGGRLWTTLTTASLIIPAMGIGYAVQDPNTPYLIFLVLALLCGLGGGNFASSMSNISFFFPKQEKGHALALNAGLGNLGVSVMQFVIPLVITVGVFGALGGEAQAVDETTRLWMQNAGFIWVPFLIVAAIAAWFGMDDLASARASFRDQAVIFGRTHNWIMCYLYTGTFGSFIGYSAGFPLLAKIAFPEVDSLQYVFLGPLIGALARAGSGWISDRWGGGRVTFWTFGLMIAAVGGVLYFVANKD
;
A
#
# COMPACT_ATOMS: atom_id res chain seq x y z
N PRO A 1 20.43 -1.13 18.89
CA PRO A 1 19.22 -1.58 19.64
C PRO A 1 17.91 -1.02 19.06
N PHE A 2 17.73 0.30 19.04
CA PHE A 2 16.56 0.99 18.48
C PHE A 2 16.22 0.57 17.04
N VAL A 3 17.20 0.57 16.14
CA VAL A 3 17.03 0.18 14.73
C VAL A 3 16.53 -1.27 14.61
N MET A 4 17.09 -2.20 15.41
CA MET A 4 16.61 -3.58 15.46
C MET A 4 15.16 -3.67 15.95
N THR A 5 14.77 -2.88 16.96
CA THR A 5 13.39 -2.85 17.47
C THR A 5 12.40 -2.29 16.46
N VAL A 6 12.78 -1.27 15.69
CA VAL A 6 11.97 -0.74 14.57
C VAL A 6 11.81 -1.79 13.47
N PHE A 7 12.83 -2.60 13.18
CA PHE A 7 12.70 -3.72 12.23
C PHE A 7 11.76 -4.81 12.73
N VAL A 8 11.87 -5.17 14.00
CA VAL A 8 10.95 -6.13 14.63
C VAL A 8 9.51 -5.59 14.57
N LEU A 9 9.31 -4.31 14.86
CA LEU A 9 8.01 -3.63 14.77
C LEU A 9 7.45 -3.67 13.33
N GLY A 10 8.27 -3.30 12.33
CA GLY A 10 7.89 -3.31 10.92
C GLY A 10 7.56 -4.72 10.39
N PHE A 11 8.31 -5.73 10.83
CA PHE A 11 8.06 -7.14 10.55
C PHE A 11 6.68 -7.57 11.05
N PHE A 12 6.38 -7.30 12.32
CA PHE A 12 5.09 -7.68 12.91
C PHE A 12 3.93 -6.86 12.33
N MET A 13 4.09 -5.55 12.11
CA MET A 13 3.11 -4.75 11.38
C MET A 13 2.70 -5.44 10.07
N SER A 14 3.67 -5.99 9.34
CA SER A 14 3.41 -6.60 8.06
C SER A 14 2.78 -8.00 8.14
N LEU A 15 3.19 -8.82 9.10
CA LEU A 15 2.52 -10.08 9.42
C LEU A 15 1.02 -9.88 9.66
N GLY A 16 0.68 -8.82 10.39
CA GLY A 16 -0.70 -8.53 10.76
C GLY A 16 -1.53 -8.12 9.55
N LYS A 17 -0.94 -7.39 8.60
CA LYS A 17 -1.60 -7.09 7.32
C LYS A 17 -1.96 -8.35 6.55
N ALA A 18 -1.05 -9.32 6.52
CA ALA A 18 -1.22 -10.57 5.78
C ALA A 18 -2.31 -11.42 6.44
N ALA A 19 -2.28 -11.50 7.77
CA ALA A 19 -3.25 -12.26 8.54
C ALA A 19 -4.68 -11.68 8.44
N VAL A 20 -4.84 -10.35 8.49
CA VAL A 20 -6.15 -9.69 8.28
C VAL A 20 -6.68 -9.89 6.86
N PHE A 21 -5.83 -9.82 5.84
CA PHE A 21 -6.26 -10.05 4.44
C PHE A 21 -6.72 -11.48 4.17
N LYS A 22 -6.26 -12.45 4.96
CA LYS A 22 -6.70 -13.85 4.83
C LYS A 22 -8.08 -14.12 5.36
N HIS A 23 -8.58 -13.31 6.27
CA HIS A 23 -9.96 -13.43 6.73
C HIS A 23 -10.96 -13.02 5.64
N ILE A 24 -10.56 -12.14 4.73
CA ILE A 24 -11.44 -11.61 3.68
C ILE A 24 -12.02 -12.72 2.78
N PRO A 25 -11.22 -13.59 2.12
CA PRO A 25 -11.77 -14.64 1.28
C PRO A 25 -12.50 -15.75 2.06
N VAL A 26 -12.18 -15.93 3.35
CA VAL A 26 -12.82 -16.93 4.20
C VAL A 26 -14.25 -16.51 4.58
N TYR A 27 -14.46 -15.25 4.93
CA TYR A 27 -15.78 -14.74 5.31
C TYR A 27 -16.58 -14.14 4.13
N TYR A 28 -15.90 -13.78 3.04
CA TYR A 28 -16.50 -13.10 1.89
C TYR A 28 -16.02 -13.66 0.53
N PRO A 29 -16.18 -14.96 0.27
CA PRO A 29 -15.63 -15.61 -0.93
C PRO A 29 -16.17 -15.04 -2.24
N GLY A 30 -17.40 -14.48 -2.25
CA GLY A 30 -18.01 -13.86 -3.43
C GLY A 30 -17.66 -12.39 -3.66
N ASN A 31 -17.11 -11.68 -2.66
CA ASN A 31 -16.92 -10.22 -2.70
C ASN A 31 -15.50 -9.77 -2.31
N VAL A 32 -14.52 -10.66 -2.48
CA VAL A 32 -13.12 -10.46 -2.03
C VAL A 32 -12.53 -9.13 -2.50
N GLY A 33 -12.81 -8.72 -3.74
CA GLY A 33 -12.33 -7.45 -4.31
C GLY A 33 -12.91 -6.22 -3.62
N ALA A 34 -14.23 -6.20 -3.37
CA ALA A 34 -14.91 -5.08 -2.71
C ALA A 34 -14.48 -4.94 -1.24
N VAL A 35 -14.44 -6.05 -0.50
CA VAL A 35 -13.99 -6.10 0.90
C VAL A 35 -12.53 -5.70 0.98
N GLY A 36 -11.69 -6.26 0.11
CA GLY A 36 -10.26 -5.96 0.06
C GLY A 36 -9.99 -4.50 -0.27
N GLY A 37 -10.78 -3.92 -1.16
CA GLY A 37 -10.75 -2.49 -1.50
C GLY A 37 -11.14 -1.59 -0.33
N LEU A 38 -12.22 -1.92 0.38
CA LEU A 38 -12.71 -1.14 1.53
C LEU A 38 -11.78 -1.24 2.76
N VAL A 39 -11.37 -2.46 3.12
CA VAL A 39 -10.38 -2.70 4.17
C VAL A 39 -9.06 -2.00 3.79
N GLY A 40 -8.65 -2.12 2.52
CA GLY A 40 -7.54 -1.38 1.94
C GLY A 40 -7.68 0.14 2.12
N MET A 41 -8.84 0.72 1.82
CA MET A 41 -9.09 2.15 2.01
C MET A 41 -8.90 2.56 3.47
N ILE A 42 -9.56 1.90 4.42
CA ILE A 42 -9.50 2.30 5.84
C ILE A 42 -8.07 2.13 6.38
N GLY A 43 -7.36 1.08 5.97
CA GLY A 43 -5.92 0.95 6.26
C GLY A 43 -5.08 2.05 5.60
N GLY A 44 -5.43 2.47 4.39
CA GLY A 44 -4.77 3.58 3.69
C GLY A 44 -4.93 4.93 4.41
N LEU A 45 -6.10 5.19 5.03
CA LEU A 45 -6.34 6.40 5.83
C LEU A 45 -5.41 6.50 7.04
N GLY A 46 -4.91 5.37 7.55
CA GLY A 46 -3.85 5.37 8.56
C GLY A 46 -2.58 6.09 8.09
N GLY A 47 -2.25 6.02 6.80
CA GLY A 47 -1.13 6.75 6.21
C GLY A 47 -1.33 8.27 6.15
N PHE A 48 -2.56 8.75 6.29
CA PHE A 48 -2.88 10.19 6.40
C PHE A 48 -2.96 10.65 7.86
N VAL A 49 -3.75 9.93 8.67
CA VAL A 49 -4.02 10.34 10.05
C VAL A 49 -2.76 10.25 10.91
N LEU A 50 -1.92 9.23 10.72
CA LEU A 50 -0.77 9.00 11.59
C LEU A 50 0.33 10.07 11.46
N PRO A 51 0.79 10.47 10.26
CA PRO A 51 1.82 11.51 10.19
C PRO A 51 1.35 12.88 10.71
N ILE A 52 0.08 13.27 10.47
CA ILE A 52 -0.49 14.50 11.04
C ILE A 52 -0.59 14.40 12.57
N ALA A 53 -1.06 13.27 13.09
CA ALA A 53 -1.13 13.06 14.53
C ALA A 53 0.26 13.05 15.16
N PHE A 54 1.31 12.62 14.44
CA PHE A 54 2.70 12.73 14.92
C PHE A 54 3.16 14.19 15.02
N GLY A 55 2.90 15.01 13.99
CA GLY A 55 3.19 16.44 14.02
C GLY A 55 2.46 17.15 15.15
N ALA A 56 1.13 16.96 15.25
CA ALA A 56 0.31 17.57 16.29
C ALA A 56 0.72 17.13 17.71
N MET A 57 1.02 15.85 17.92
CA MET A 57 1.45 15.34 19.22
C MET A 57 2.83 15.89 19.60
N LEU A 58 3.74 16.01 18.65
CA LEU A 58 5.04 16.62 18.87
C LEU A 58 4.91 18.09 19.26
N ASP A 59 4.08 18.85 18.56
CA ASP A 59 3.87 20.28 18.82
C ASP A 59 3.24 20.52 20.19
N VAL A 60 2.27 19.68 20.59
CA VAL A 60 1.57 19.81 21.88
C VAL A 60 2.41 19.32 23.05
N THR A 61 3.13 18.21 22.89
CA THR A 61 3.84 17.57 24.01
C THR A 61 5.30 18.01 24.11
N GLY A 62 5.90 18.51 23.03
CA GLY A 62 7.34 18.73 22.92
C GLY A 62 8.17 17.43 22.93
N LEU A 63 7.52 16.25 22.96
CA LEU A 63 8.16 14.96 23.10
C LEU A 63 8.10 14.18 21.79
N TRP A 64 9.27 13.83 21.25
CA TRP A 64 9.41 13.03 20.04
C TRP A 64 8.90 11.58 20.19
N THR A 65 8.88 11.05 21.42
CA THR A 65 8.33 9.73 21.78
C THR A 65 6.82 9.61 21.59
N SER A 66 6.11 10.74 21.50
CA SER A 66 4.66 10.81 21.41
C SER A 66 4.09 10.03 20.21
N SER A 67 4.81 9.98 19.09
CA SER A 67 4.48 9.18 17.90
C SER A 67 4.43 7.66 18.17
N PHE A 68 5.30 7.17 19.04
CA PHE A 68 5.32 5.77 19.47
C PHE A 68 4.31 5.50 20.59
N MET A 69 4.02 6.48 21.46
CA MET A 69 2.95 6.37 22.46
C MET A 69 1.58 6.25 21.79
N LEU A 70 1.35 7.04 20.73
CA LEU A 70 0.14 6.95 19.91
C LEU A 70 0.02 5.56 19.26
N LEU A 71 1.14 5.01 18.76
CA LEU A 71 1.15 3.65 18.24
C LEU A 71 0.75 2.63 19.29
N PHE A 72 1.33 2.74 20.48
CA PHE A 72 1.07 1.83 21.59
C PHE A 72 -0.43 1.81 21.90
N ALA A 73 -1.05 2.99 21.96
CA ALA A 73 -2.49 3.13 22.16
C ALA A 73 -3.29 2.48 21.03
N ILE A 74 -2.98 2.77 19.76
CA ILE A 74 -3.69 2.23 18.60
C ILE A 74 -3.59 0.71 18.54
N VAL A 75 -2.40 0.16 18.76
CA VAL A 75 -2.13 -1.29 18.72
C VAL A 75 -2.80 -1.98 19.91
N SER A 76 -2.79 -1.38 21.09
CA SER A 76 -3.48 -1.92 22.29
C SER A 76 -5.00 -1.95 22.12
N VAL A 77 -5.59 -0.85 21.62
CA VAL A 77 -7.03 -0.79 21.31
C VAL A 77 -7.38 -1.79 20.21
N SER A 78 -6.55 -1.88 19.16
CA SER A 78 -6.75 -2.85 18.07
C SER A 78 -6.68 -4.29 18.55
N LEU A 79 -5.78 -4.63 19.48
CA LEU A 79 -5.66 -5.96 20.08
C LEU A 79 -6.91 -6.32 20.91
N LEU A 80 -7.35 -5.41 21.78
CA LEU A 80 -8.56 -5.58 22.59
C LEU A 80 -9.78 -5.78 21.68
N TRP A 81 -9.93 -4.91 20.69
CA TRP A 81 -11.00 -5.01 19.69
C TRP A 81 -10.96 -6.33 18.93
N MET A 82 -9.78 -6.76 18.49
CA MET A 82 -9.56 -8.05 17.82
C MET A 82 -10.03 -9.22 18.70
N HIS A 83 -9.61 -9.24 19.97
CA HIS A 83 -9.88 -10.33 20.89
C HIS A 83 -11.38 -10.52 21.13
N PHE A 84 -12.11 -9.41 21.34
CA PHE A 84 -13.55 -9.47 21.54
C PHE A 84 -14.31 -9.76 20.25
N ALA A 85 -13.91 -9.18 19.13
CA ALA A 85 -14.57 -9.39 17.85
C ALA A 85 -14.40 -10.82 17.32
N ILE A 86 -13.20 -11.40 17.43
CA ILE A 86 -12.97 -12.80 17.01
C ILE A 86 -13.74 -13.76 17.92
N ARG A 87 -13.75 -13.55 19.24
CA ARG A 87 -14.55 -14.37 20.15
C ARG A 87 -16.06 -14.23 19.91
N ALA A 88 -16.54 -13.06 19.51
CA ALA A 88 -17.93 -12.86 19.12
C ALA A 88 -18.25 -13.57 17.80
N MET A 89 -17.35 -13.51 16.82
CA MET A 89 -17.47 -14.24 15.54
C MET A 89 -17.44 -15.77 15.74
N GLU A 90 -16.57 -16.28 16.60
CA GLU A 90 -16.47 -17.71 16.94
C GLU A 90 -17.70 -18.20 17.74
N LYS A 91 -18.24 -17.37 18.64
CA LYS A 91 -19.50 -17.65 19.34
C LYS A 91 -20.72 -17.62 18.39
N GLY A 92 -20.73 -16.73 17.39
CA GLY A 92 -21.76 -16.69 16.34
C GLY A 92 -21.69 -17.89 15.38
N ALA A 93 -20.48 -18.33 15.02
CA ALA A 93 -20.23 -19.49 14.18
C ALA A 93 -20.55 -20.85 14.83
N THR A 94 -20.95 -20.85 16.11
CA THR A 94 -21.47 -22.04 16.81
C THR A 94 -23.01 -22.06 16.87
N ARG A 95 -23.70 -21.03 16.33
CA ARG A 95 -25.17 -20.94 16.34
C ARG A 95 -25.84 -20.94 14.96
N GLU A 96 -25.08 -20.80 13.88
CA GLU A 96 -25.58 -20.90 12.49
C GLU A 96 -25.12 -22.19 11.80
N LYS A 97 -25.24 -23.33 12.51
CA LYS A 97 -25.12 -24.67 11.91
C LYS A 97 -26.45 -25.43 11.87
N LEU A 98 -27.55 -24.68 12.01
CA LEU A 98 -28.93 -25.16 11.93
C LEU A 98 -29.75 -24.07 11.26
N GLU A 99 -29.65 -23.97 9.94
CA GLU A 99 -30.81 -23.70 9.08
C GLU A 99 -30.38 -23.91 7.62
N GLN A 100 -30.79 -25.07 7.12
CA GLN A 100 -30.85 -25.41 5.71
C GLN A 100 -31.98 -24.60 5.08
N LEU A 101 -31.73 -23.99 3.92
CA LEU A 101 -32.79 -23.69 2.96
C LEU A 101 -32.33 -24.15 1.56
N PRO A 102 -33.20 -24.78 0.77
CA PRO A 102 -32.84 -25.40 -0.51
C PRO A 102 -32.57 -24.35 -1.61
N GLU A 103 -31.71 -24.72 -2.56
CA GLU A 103 -31.46 -23.96 -3.79
C GLU A 103 -32.67 -24.04 -4.74
N LEU A 104 -33.08 -22.91 -5.33
CA LEU A 104 -34.15 -22.86 -6.34
C LEU A 104 -33.56 -22.86 -7.77
N PRO A 105 -34.19 -23.56 -8.75
CA PRO A 105 -33.61 -23.88 -10.05
C PRO A 105 -34.03 -22.89 -11.18
N GLU A 106 -33.90 -21.58 -10.98
CA GLU A 106 -34.43 -20.58 -11.94
C GLU A 106 -33.42 -19.52 -12.44
N MET A 107 -32.13 -19.67 -12.17
CA MET A 107 -31.10 -18.73 -12.66
C MET A 107 -30.49 -19.20 -13.99
N GLN A 108 -31.26 -19.12 -15.09
CA GLN A 108 -30.66 -19.15 -16.42
C GLN A 108 -30.16 -17.74 -16.81
N PRO A 109 -28.92 -17.57 -17.30
CA PRO A 109 -28.41 -16.26 -17.69
C PRO A 109 -28.93 -15.83 -19.07
N ILE A 110 -29.60 -14.67 -19.14
CA ILE A 110 -29.94 -13.99 -20.39
C ILE A 110 -28.79 -13.04 -20.77
N HIS A 111 -28.31 -13.15 -22.01
CA HIS A 111 -27.21 -12.36 -22.57
C HIS A 111 -27.66 -11.08 -23.32
N ARG A 112 -26.83 -10.02 -23.18
CA ARG A 112 -26.54 -8.86 -24.08
C ARG A 112 -27.56 -7.69 -24.16
N PRO A 113 -27.07 -6.44 -24.32
CA PRO A 113 -26.49 -5.94 -25.58
C PRO A 113 -25.04 -5.41 -25.50
N GLU A 114 -24.45 -5.33 -26.69
CA GLU A 114 -23.08 -4.93 -27.06
C GLU A 114 -22.82 -3.42 -26.94
N LEU A 115 -21.56 -3.03 -26.75
CA LEU A 115 -20.83 -2.05 -27.59
C LEU A 115 -19.34 -1.91 -27.24
N ALA A 116 -18.55 -1.63 -28.29
CA ALA A 116 -17.13 -1.29 -28.42
C ALA A 116 -16.05 -2.34 -28.05
N ARG A 117 -15.39 -2.89 -29.07
CA ARG A 117 -14.30 -3.87 -28.99
C ARG A 117 -12.92 -3.20 -29.09
N PRO A 118 -12.02 -3.40 -28.11
CA PRO A 118 -10.58 -3.36 -28.31
C PRO A 118 -10.01 -4.78 -28.44
N SER A 119 -8.88 -4.92 -29.17
CA SER A 119 -8.23 -6.22 -29.39
C SER A 119 -7.66 -6.82 -28.08
N ARG A 120 -7.81 -8.14 -27.89
CA ARG A 120 -7.31 -9.00 -26.79
C ARG A 120 -8.20 -9.16 -25.53
N VAL A 121 -9.51 -9.31 -25.71
CA VAL A 121 -10.38 -9.83 -24.64
C VAL A 121 -10.41 -11.36 -24.70
N ILE A 122 -10.21 -12.02 -23.57
CA ILE A 122 -10.36 -13.48 -23.43
C ILE A 122 -11.81 -13.79 -23.08
N GLU A 123 -12.52 -14.46 -23.99
CA GLU A 123 -13.94 -14.81 -23.83
C GLU A 123 -14.13 -16.12 -23.03
N ASP A 124 -13.37 -17.18 -23.36
CA ASP A 124 -13.37 -18.44 -22.61
C ASP A 124 -12.24 -18.44 -21.56
N TRP A 125 -12.61 -18.23 -20.29
CA TRP A 125 -11.70 -18.26 -19.14
C TRP A 125 -12.24 -19.17 -18.04
N ARG A 126 -11.66 -20.36 -17.92
CA ARG A 126 -12.07 -21.41 -16.97
C ARG A 126 -10.91 -21.81 -16.04
N PRO A 127 -10.45 -20.93 -15.13
CA PRO A 127 -9.27 -21.19 -14.32
C PRO A 127 -9.43 -22.37 -13.35
N GLU A 128 -10.66 -22.75 -13.01
CA GLU A 128 -10.96 -23.91 -12.15
C GLU A 128 -10.93 -25.25 -12.90
N ASP A 129 -10.90 -25.26 -14.24
CA ASP A 129 -10.76 -26.47 -15.04
C ASP A 129 -9.28 -26.84 -15.17
N ALA A 130 -8.90 -28.02 -14.65
CA ALA A 130 -7.51 -28.43 -14.55
C ALA A 130 -6.81 -28.56 -15.92
N ASP A 131 -7.51 -29.07 -16.92
CA ASP A 131 -6.98 -29.23 -18.28
C ASP A 131 -6.74 -27.88 -18.95
N PHE A 132 -7.69 -26.94 -18.80
CA PHE A 132 -7.54 -25.57 -19.28
C PHE A 132 -6.40 -24.86 -18.55
N TRP A 133 -6.30 -25.01 -17.23
CA TRP A 133 -5.29 -24.36 -16.41
C TRP A 133 -3.88 -24.75 -16.83
N GLU A 134 -3.60 -26.05 -16.94
CA GLU A 134 -2.27 -26.55 -17.31
C GLU A 134 -1.92 -26.27 -18.78
N LYS A 135 -2.89 -26.32 -19.70
CA LYS A 135 -2.62 -26.06 -21.13
C LYS A 135 -2.49 -24.58 -21.49
N LYS A 136 -3.20 -23.68 -20.80
CA LYS A 136 -3.32 -22.26 -21.21
C LYS A 136 -3.43 -21.29 -20.03
N GLY A 137 -4.29 -21.56 -19.06
CA GLY A 137 -4.65 -20.61 -18.00
C GLY A 137 -3.45 -20.13 -17.20
N LYS A 138 -2.59 -21.06 -16.77
CA LYS A 138 -1.42 -20.78 -15.93
C LYS A 138 -0.43 -19.82 -16.58
N ALA A 139 -0.12 -20.01 -17.86
CA ALA A 139 0.80 -19.15 -18.59
C ALA A 139 0.28 -17.71 -18.73
N VAL A 140 -1.02 -17.55 -19.02
CA VAL A 140 -1.68 -16.25 -19.14
C VAL A 140 -1.75 -15.56 -17.77
N ALA A 141 -2.13 -16.29 -16.72
CA ALA A 141 -2.21 -15.76 -15.36
C ALA A 141 -0.83 -15.33 -14.84
N ALA A 142 0.20 -16.14 -15.07
CA ALA A 142 1.58 -15.82 -14.70
C ALA A 142 2.07 -14.56 -15.42
N ARG A 143 1.83 -14.43 -16.73
CA ARG A 143 2.17 -13.22 -17.49
C ARG A 143 1.52 -11.97 -16.89
N ASN A 144 0.22 -12.02 -16.63
CA ASN A 144 -0.50 -10.89 -16.04
C ASN A 144 0.00 -10.53 -14.63
N LEU A 145 0.30 -11.54 -13.81
CA LEU A 145 0.88 -11.35 -12.48
C LEU A 145 2.26 -10.67 -12.55
N TRP A 146 3.16 -11.19 -13.38
CA TRP A 146 4.53 -10.68 -13.50
C TRP A 146 4.62 -9.30 -14.17
N ILE A 147 3.58 -8.86 -14.87
CA ILE A 147 3.45 -7.48 -15.33
C ILE A 147 2.79 -6.60 -14.26
N SER A 148 1.84 -7.12 -13.49
CA SER A 148 1.17 -6.34 -12.43
C SER A 148 2.11 -6.00 -11.27
N ILE A 149 3.00 -6.92 -10.89
CA ILE A 149 3.99 -6.71 -9.81
C ILE A 149 4.85 -5.45 -10.03
N PRO A 150 5.58 -5.28 -11.15
CA PRO A 150 6.41 -4.08 -11.37
C PRO A 150 5.59 -2.81 -11.50
N ASN A 151 4.39 -2.86 -12.10
CA ASN A 151 3.47 -1.73 -12.15
C ASN A 151 3.05 -1.30 -10.73
N LEU A 152 2.69 -2.26 -9.88
CA LEU A 152 2.30 -1.99 -8.50
C LEU A 152 3.50 -1.52 -7.66
N LEU A 153 4.69 -2.09 -7.86
CA LEU A 153 5.93 -1.66 -7.20
C LEU A 153 6.20 -0.18 -7.49
N LEU A 154 6.15 0.23 -8.76
CA LEU A 154 6.33 1.63 -9.13
C LEU A 154 5.24 2.54 -8.55
N ALA A 155 4.01 2.04 -8.46
CA ALA A 155 2.93 2.77 -7.79
C ALA A 155 3.22 3.03 -6.31
N PHE A 156 3.76 2.05 -5.57
CA PHE A 156 4.20 2.25 -4.19
C PHE A 156 5.43 3.15 -4.07
N ALA A 157 6.35 3.10 -5.03
CA ALA A 157 7.51 3.99 -5.06
C ALA A 157 7.06 5.46 -5.17
N VAL A 158 6.20 5.78 -6.13
CA VAL A 158 5.67 7.14 -6.31
C VAL A 158 4.77 7.56 -5.15
N TRP A 159 3.97 6.63 -4.60
CA TRP A 159 3.11 6.92 -3.45
C TRP A 159 3.91 7.32 -2.21
N GLY A 160 5.03 6.65 -1.95
CA GLY A 160 5.87 6.89 -0.78
C GLY A 160 6.94 7.97 -0.96
N VAL A 161 7.07 8.59 -2.14
CA VAL A 161 8.22 9.43 -2.52
C VAL A 161 8.49 10.57 -1.52
N TRP A 162 7.43 11.14 -0.97
CA TRP A 162 7.49 12.22 0.01
C TRP A 162 8.21 11.85 1.29
N SER A 163 8.26 10.56 1.66
CA SER A 163 8.96 10.10 2.88
C SER A 163 10.44 10.47 2.90
N VAL A 164 11.12 10.51 1.74
CA VAL A 164 12.53 10.92 1.64
C VAL A 164 12.66 12.38 1.24
N VAL A 165 11.82 12.84 0.30
CA VAL A 165 11.91 14.21 -0.25
C VAL A 165 11.80 15.26 0.87
N ILE A 166 10.79 15.15 1.73
CA ILE A 166 10.56 16.14 2.81
C ILE A 166 11.73 16.21 3.80
N ALA A 167 12.47 15.11 3.99
CA ALA A 167 13.62 15.07 4.88
C ALA A 167 14.85 15.79 4.28
N LYS A 168 14.87 16.08 2.97
CA LYS A 168 15.96 16.76 2.25
C LYS A 168 15.58 18.15 1.73
N LEU A 169 14.30 18.51 1.65
CA LEU A 169 13.88 19.86 1.22
C LEU A 169 14.56 20.99 2.01
N PRO A 170 14.66 20.96 3.36
CA PRO A 170 15.31 22.04 4.10
C PRO A 170 16.80 22.23 3.76
N SER A 171 17.49 21.14 3.39
CA SER A 171 18.91 21.21 3.04
C SER A 171 19.18 21.87 1.68
N VAL A 172 18.17 22.11 0.86
CA VAL A 172 18.32 22.78 -0.44
C VAL A 172 17.58 24.12 -0.52
N GLY A 173 17.26 24.71 0.63
CA GLY A 173 16.75 26.08 0.74
C GLY A 173 15.23 26.23 0.94
N PHE A 174 14.45 25.14 0.99
CA PHE A 174 13.02 25.24 1.31
C PHE A 174 12.80 25.51 2.80
N GLN A 175 11.98 26.51 3.12
CA GLN A 175 11.69 26.92 4.50
C GLN A 175 10.29 26.49 4.96
N PHE A 176 9.92 25.23 4.71
CA PHE A 176 8.67 24.67 5.25
C PHE A 176 8.81 24.33 6.73
N THR A 177 7.75 24.57 7.48
CA THR A 177 7.63 24.16 8.88
C THR A 177 7.58 22.63 9.01
N THR A 178 7.88 22.12 10.20
CA THR A 178 7.81 20.68 10.48
C THR A 178 6.41 20.12 10.22
N ASP A 179 5.36 20.85 10.60
CA ASP A 179 3.97 20.43 10.35
C ASP A 179 3.68 20.36 8.85
N GLU A 180 4.09 21.37 8.07
CA GLU A 180 3.94 21.37 6.60
C GLU A 180 4.64 20.15 5.96
N LEU A 181 5.85 19.81 6.41
CA LEU A 181 6.55 18.62 5.93
C LEU A 181 5.79 17.32 6.25
N PHE A 182 5.20 17.20 7.45
CA PHE A 182 4.37 16.04 7.80
C PHE A 182 3.05 16.00 7.02
N TRP A 183 2.45 17.15 6.69
CA TRP A 183 1.29 17.22 5.79
C TRP A 183 1.61 16.65 4.40
N LEU A 184 2.77 17.01 3.84
CA LEU A 184 3.22 16.44 2.56
C LEU A 184 3.43 14.91 2.64
N ALA A 185 3.87 14.39 3.80
CA ALA A 185 3.97 12.95 4.03
C ALA A 185 2.58 12.27 4.12
N ALA A 186 1.59 12.97 4.65
CA ALA A 186 0.25 12.43 4.97
C ALA A 186 -0.71 12.42 3.77
N LEU A 187 -0.73 13.49 2.98
CA LEU A 187 -1.70 13.70 1.89
C LEU A 187 -1.77 12.59 0.83
N PRO A 188 -0.67 11.91 0.46
CA PRO A 188 -0.75 10.76 -0.43
C PRO A 188 -1.59 9.63 0.19
N GLY A 189 -1.55 9.47 1.52
CA GLY A 189 -2.38 8.51 2.24
C GLY A 189 -3.88 8.80 2.13
N LEU A 190 -4.26 10.08 2.20
CA LEU A 190 -5.66 10.53 2.14
C LEU A 190 -6.25 10.25 0.78
N SER A 191 -5.63 10.84 -0.24
CA SER A 191 -6.02 10.71 -1.63
C SER A 191 -5.98 9.24 -2.07
N GLY A 192 -4.93 8.50 -1.72
CA GLY A 192 -4.83 7.07 -2.03
C GLY A 192 -5.93 6.24 -1.39
N ALA A 193 -6.29 6.49 -0.13
CA ALA A 193 -7.41 5.80 0.49
C ALA A 193 -8.74 6.12 -0.21
N THR A 194 -9.04 7.38 -0.44
CA THR A 194 -10.27 7.82 -1.13
C THR A 194 -10.38 7.18 -2.52
N LEU A 195 -9.28 7.16 -3.28
CA LEU A 195 -9.23 6.60 -4.63
C LEU A 195 -9.39 5.08 -4.66
N ARG A 196 -9.05 4.35 -3.59
CA ARG A 196 -9.22 2.88 -3.53
C ARG A 196 -10.66 2.43 -3.71
N ILE A 197 -11.64 3.22 -3.27
CA ILE A 197 -13.06 2.93 -3.54
C ILE A 197 -13.29 2.94 -5.05
N PHE A 198 -12.90 4.01 -5.73
CA PHE A 198 -13.17 4.16 -7.16
C PHE A 198 -12.41 3.12 -7.97
N TYR A 199 -11.12 2.94 -7.68
CA TYR A 199 -10.21 2.09 -8.45
C TYR A 199 -10.59 0.61 -8.43
N SER A 200 -11.19 0.10 -7.34
CA SER A 200 -11.67 -1.28 -7.29
C SER A 200 -12.78 -1.56 -8.30
N PHE A 201 -13.60 -0.55 -8.63
CA PHE A 201 -14.71 -0.66 -9.58
C PHE A 201 -14.29 -0.42 -11.04
N MET A 202 -13.14 0.20 -11.29
CA MET A 202 -12.73 0.56 -12.65
C MET A 202 -12.28 -0.64 -13.48
N VAL A 203 -11.72 -1.68 -12.84
CA VAL A 203 -11.25 -2.89 -13.55
C VAL A 203 -12.39 -3.63 -14.24
N PRO A 204 -13.55 -3.90 -13.60
CA PRO A 204 -14.72 -4.45 -14.28
C PRO A 204 -15.28 -3.62 -15.44
N ILE A 205 -15.06 -2.30 -15.42
CA ILE A 205 -15.61 -1.37 -16.42
C ILE A 205 -14.68 -1.27 -17.63
N PHE A 206 -13.40 -1.01 -17.39
CA PHE A 206 -12.41 -0.69 -18.42
C PHE A 206 -11.52 -1.87 -18.81
N GLY A 207 -11.55 -2.96 -18.05
CA GLY A 207 -10.61 -4.06 -18.18
C GLY A 207 -9.29 -3.81 -17.43
N GLY A 208 -8.64 -4.90 -17.03
CA GLY A 208 -7.40 -4.86 -16.27
C GLY A 208 -6.22 -4.26 -17.04
N ARG A 209 -6.13 -4.55 -18.34
CA ARG A 209 -5.03 -4.13 -19.21
C ARG A 209 -5.03 -2.62 -19.42
N LEU A 210 -6.16 -2.07 -19.87
CA LEU A 210 -6.32 -0.63 -20.08
C LEU A 210 -6.17 0.12 -18.75
N TRP A 211 -6.87 -0.32 -17.70
CA TRP A 211 -6.83 0.37 -16.41
C TRP A 211 -5.44 0.38 -15.77
N THR A 212 -4.70 -0.74 -15.79
CA THR A 212 -3.31 -0.78 -15.30
C THR A 212 -2.42 0.17 -16.11
N THR A 213 -2.59 0.20 -17.44
CA THR A 213 -1.84 1.13 -18.31
C THR A 213 -2.07 2.59 -17.91
N LEU A 214 -3.34 3.01 -17.81
CA LEU A 214 -3.71 4.39 -17.51
C LEU A 214 -3.26 4.81 -16.10
N THR A 215 -3.45 3.93 -15.13
CA THR A 215 -3.12 4.22 -13.72
C THR A 215 -1.63 4.18 -13.43
N THR A 216 -0.84 3.45 -14.21
CA THR A 216 0.63 3.55 -14.15
C THR A 216 1.12 4.80 -14.89
N ALA A 217 0.59 5.08 -16.08
CA ALA A 217 0.99 6.26 -16.86
C ALA A 217 0.65 7.58 -16.14
N SER A 218 -0.46 7.64 -15.41
CA SER A 218 -0.84 8.85 -14.66
C SER A 218 0.16 9.21 -13.57
N LEU A 219 0.94 8.26 -13.05
CA LEU A 219 1.99 8.51 -12.05
C LEU A 219 3.19 9.29 -12.60
N ILE A 220 3.33 9.36 -13.93
CA ILE A 220 4.35 10.20 -14.57
C ILE A 220 4.10 11.67 -14.24
N ILE A 221 2.83 12.09 -14.07
CA ILE A 221 2.46 13.47 -13.76
C ILE A 221 3.06 13.92 -12.41
N PRO A 222 2.77 13.28 -11.27
CA PRO A 222 3.40 13.65 -10.00
C PRO A 222 4.92 13.41 -10.01
N ALA A 223 5.43 12.37 -10.68
CA ALA A 223 6.87 12.12 -10.74
C ALA A 223 7.64 13.27 -11.45
N MET A 224 7.15 13.72 -12.61
CA MET A 224 7.71 14.87 -13.32
C MET A 224 7.49 16.17 -12.53
N GLY A 225 6.28 16.36 -12.00
CA GLY A 225 5.92 17.56 -11.24
C GLY A 225 6.81 17.75 -10.01
N ILE A 226 7.09 16.68 -9.26
CA ILE A 226 8.05 16.71 -8.14
C ILE A 226 9.45 17.03 -8.65
N GLY A 227 9.90 16.38 -9.73
CA GLY A 227 11.22 16.62 -10.29
C GLY A 227 11.46 18.09 -10.65
N TYR A 228 10.45 18.81 -11.13
CA TYR A 228 10.55 20.25 -11.39
C TYR A 228 10.38 21.11 -10.12
N ALA A 229 9.36 20.82 -9.30
CA ALA A 229 9.02 21.63 -8.13
C ALA A 229 10.16 21.74 -7.10
N VAL A 230 10.96 20.68 -6.95
CA VAL A 230 12.05 20.66 -5.97
C VAL A 230 13.29 21.46 -6.39
N GLN A 231 13.37 21.90 -7.66
CA GLN A 231 14.53 22.66 -8.17
C GLN A 231 14.51 24.13 -7.76
N ASP A 232 13.34 24.71 -7.49
CA ASP A 232 13.17 26.12 -7.12
C ASP A 232 12.61 26.26 -5.70
N PRO A 233 13.40 26.74 -4.72
CA PRO A 233 12.95 27.02 -3.36
C PRO A 233 11.78 28.00 -3.25
N ASN A 234 11.52 28.79 -4.30
CA ASN A 234 10.38 29.72 -4.34
C ASN A 234 9.08 29.05 -4.80
N THR A 235 9.11 27.76 -5.15
CA THR A 235 7.91 27.01 -5.55
C THR A 235 6.86 27.05 -4.42
N PRO A 236 5.64 27.55 -4.68
CA PRO A 236 4.63 27.69 -3.64
C PRO A 236 4.26 26.36 -2.98
N TYR A 237 4.07 26.38 -1.66
CA TYR A 237 3.67 25.20 -0.88
C TYR A 237 2.41 24.50 -1.43
N LEU A 238 1.46 25.26 -2.01
CA LEU A 238 0.27 24.71 -2.66
C LEU A 238 0.61 23.71 -3.78
N ILE A 239 1.69 23.94 -4.54
CA ILE A 239 2.11 23.01 -5.59
C ILE A 239 2.57 21.69 -4.96
N PHE A 240 3.29 21.73 -3.84
CA PHE A 240 3.68 20.53 -3.09
C PHE A 240 2.45 19.77 -2.56
N LEU A 241 1.45 20.47 -2.02
CA LEU A 241 0.19 19.86 -1.57
C LEU A 241 -0.53 19.13 -2.72
N VAL A 242 -0.64 19.76 -3.89
CA VAL A 242 -1.27 19.16 -5.08
C VAL A 242 -0.49 17.93 -5.54
N LEU A 243 0.84 18.02 -5.62
CA LEU A 243 1.69 16.89 -6.00
C LEU A 243 1.63 15.74 -4.98
N ALA A 244 1.53 16.03 -3.69
CA ALA A 244 1.32 15.04 -2.64
C ALA A 244 -0.03 14.32 -2.78
N LEU A 245 -1.10 15.05 -3.08
CA LEU A 245 -2.39 14.44 -3.41
C LEU A 245 -2.33 13.59 -4.68
N LEU A 246 -1.61 14.02 -5.71
CA LEU A 246 -1.43 13.25 -6.95
C LEU A 246 -0.61 11.98 -6.74
N CYS A 247 0.37 11.96 -5.83
CA CYS A 247 1.06 10.73 -5.43
C CYS A 247 0.11 9.66 -4.86
N GLY A 248 -1.04 10.07 -4.31
CA GLY A 248 -2.09 9.15 -3.87
C GLY A 248 -2.71 8.31 -4.98
N LEU A 249 -2.59 8.70 -6.26
CA LEU A 249 -2.95 7.84 -7.39
C LEU A 249 -2.29 6.45 -7.25
N GLY A 250 -1.01 6.41 -6.84
CA GLY A 250 -0.29 5.16 -6.61
C GLY A 250 -0.86 4.30 -5.49
N GLY A 251 -1.41 4.95 -4.45
CA GLY A 251 -2.14 4.28 -3.38
C GLY A 251 -3.45 3.63 -3.86
N GLY A 252 -4.12 4.25 -4.84
CA GLY A 252 -5.30 3.72 -5.52
C GLY A 252 -5.02 2.46 -6.35
N ASN A 253 -3.86 2.43 -7.05
CA ASN A 253 -3.46 1.29 -7.91
C ASN A 253 -3.45 -0.05 -7.17
N PHE A 254 -3.23 -0.06 -5.86
CA PHE A 254 -3.31 -1.27 -5.05
C PHE A 254 -4.68 -1.95 -5.13
N ALA A 255 -5.77 -1.19 -5.00
CA ALA A 255 -7.12 -1.77 -5.02
C ALA A 255 -7.46 -2.36 -6.40
N SER A 256 -7.15 -1.64 -7.48
CA SER A 256 -7.38 -2.12 -8.84
C SER A 256 -6.48 -3.30 -9.20
N SER A 257 -5.18 -3.27 -8.86
CA SER A 257 -4.24 -4.37 -9.16
C SER A 257 -4.67 -5.66 -8.46
N MET A 258 -5.06 -5.59 -7.19
CA MET A 258 -5.53 -6.74 -6.43
C MET A 258 -6.86 -7.29 -6.95
N SER A 259 -7.80 -6.39 -7.29
CA SER A 259 -9.07 -6.77 -7.92
C SER A 259 -8.80 -7.51 -9.25
N ASN A 260 -7.96 -6.95 -10.11
CA ASN A 260 -7.63 -7.52 -11.41
C ASN A 260 -7.00 -8.92 -11.30
N ILE A 261 -5.90 -9.06 -10.54
CA ILE A 261 -5.17 -10.33 -10.43
C ILE A 261 -6.05 -11.43 -9.83
N SER A 262 -7.02 -11.10 -8.99
CA SER A 262 -7.93 -12.09 -8.39
C SER A 262 -8.79 -12.86 -9.40
N PHE A 263 -9.01 -12.32 -10.61
CA PHE A 263 -9.76 -12.98 -11.68
C PHE A 263 -8.92 -13.97 -12.50
N PHE A 264 -7.59 -13.85 -12.46
CA PHE A 264 -6.68 -14.69 -13.26
C PHE A 264 -6.32 -16.03 -12.60
N PHE A 265 -6.53 -16.18 -11.30
CA PHE A 265 -6.08 -17.39 -10.59
C PHE A 265 -7.25 -18.21 -10.04
N PRO A 266 -7.17 -19.55 -10.09
CA PRO A 266 -8.16 -20.43 -9.44
C PRO A 266 -8.15 -20.22 -7.92
N LYS A 267 -9.23 -20.61 -7.25
CA LYS A 267 -9.39 -20.45 -5.79
C LYS A 267 -8.20 -20.98 -4.99
N GLN A 268 -7.60 -22.09 -5.42
CA GLN A 268 -6.48 -22.74 -4.72
C GLN A 268 -5.18 -21.91 -4.77
N GLU A 269 -4.88 -21.24 -5.89
CA GLU A 269 -3.65 -20.46 -6.06
C GLU A 269 -3.84 -18.96 -5.80
N LYS A 270 -5.09 -18.48 -5.76
CA LYS A 270 -5.44 -17.07 -5.62
C LYS A 270 -4.80 -16.40 -4.39
N GLY A 271 -4.80 -17.08 -3.24
CA GLY A 271 -4.19 -16.56 -2.02
C GLY A 271 -2.70 -16.28 -2.18
N HIS A 272 -1.96 -17.17 -2.83
CA HIS A 272 -0.54 -17.03 -3.10
C HIS A 272 -0.27 -15.90 -4.11
N ALA A 273 -0.99 -15.87 -5.23
CA ALA A 273 -0.83 -14.85 -6.25
C ALA A 273 -1.09 -13.44 -5.70
N LEU A 274 -2.15 -13.27 -4.90
CA LEU A 274 -2.48 -12.01 -4.25
C LEU A 274 -1.43 -11.62 -3.20
N ALA A 275 -0.90 -12.58 -2.44
CA ALA A 275 0.17 -12.33 -1.47
C ALA A 275 1.47 -11.87 -2.15
N LEU A 276 1.86 -12.53 -3.25
CA LEU A 276 3.05 -12.17 -4.03
C LEU A 276 2.89 -10.78 -4.66
N ASN A 277 1.76 -10.52 -5.31
CA ASN A 277 1.47 -9.23 -5.94
C ASN A 277 1.51 -8.09 -4.92
N ALA A 278 0.81 -8.25 -3.79
CA ALA A 278 0.80 -7.24 -2.74
C ALA A 278 2.14 -7.10 -2.02
N GLY A 279 2.84 -8.21 -1.77
CA GLY A 279 4.12 -8.23 -1.07
C GLY A 279 5.21 -7.54 -1.88
N LEU A 280 5.42 -7.97 -3.13
CA LEU A 280 6.40 -7.37 -4.03
C LEU A 280 5.98 -5.97 -4.48
N GLY A 281 4.68 -5.67 -4.57
CA GLY A 281 4.20 -4.30 -4.76
C GLY A 281 4.62 -3.37 -3.62
N ASN A 282 4.43 -3.79 -2.36
CA ASN A 282 4.86 -2.97 -1.21
C ASN A 282 6.38 -2.75 -1.14
N LEU A 283 7.21 -3.59 -1.79
CA LEU A 283 8.66 -3.34 -1.88
C LEU A 283 8.99 -2.02 -2.59
N GLY A 284 8.05 -1.46 -3.36
CA GLY A 284 8.23 -0.15 -3.98
C GLY A 284 8.61 0.94 -2.98
N VAL A 285 8.07 0.88 -1.76
CA VAL A 285 8.40 1.84 -0.69
C VAL A 285 9.86 1.71 -0.27
N SER A 286 10.37 0.49 -0.05
CA SER A 286 11.77 0.29 0.33
C SER A 286 12.72 0.58 -0.83
N VAL A 287 12.36 0.17 -2.04
CA VAL A 287 13.16 0.45 -3.25
C VAL A 287 13.31 1.96 -3.42
N MET A 288 12.22 2.72 -3.28
CA MET A 288 12.29 4.17 -3.35
C MET A 288 13.12 4.79 -2.23
N GLN A 289 12.95 4.32 -0.98
CA GLN A 289 13.73 4.82 0.14
C GLN A 289 15.23 4.51 0.04
N PHE A 290 15.59 3.44 -0.67
CA PHE A 290 16.98 3.08 -0.94
C PHE A 290 17.55 3.85 -2.14
N VAL A 291 16.80 3.92 -3.24
CA VAL A 291 17.27 4.51 -4.51
C VAL A 291 17.39 6.02 -4.42
N ILE A 292 16.41 6.73 -3.83
CA ILE A 292 16.42 8.21 -3.82
C ILE A 292 17.67 8.78 -3.17
N PRO A 293 18.08 8.39 -1.95
CA PRO A 293 19.30 8.92 -1.33
C PRO A 293 20.57 8.71 -2.17
N LEU A 294 20.61 7.67 -3.01
CA LEU A 294 21.75 7.40 -3.90
C LEU A 294 21.69 8.22 -5.17
N VAL A 295 20.53 8.34 -5.82
CA VAL A 295 20.44 9.03 -7.12
C VAL A 295 20.50 10.55 -7.00
N ILE A 296 20.13 11.13 -5.85
CA ILE A 296 20.21 12.59 -5.66
C ILE A 296 21.65 13.09 -5.46
N THR A 297 22.64 12.22 -5.29
CA THR A 297 24.06 12.63 -5.12
C THR A 297 24.83 12.68 -6.44
N VAL A 298 24.20 12.30 -7.55
CA VAL A 298 24.83 12.22 -8.87
C VAL A 298 23.94 12.83 -9.94
N GLY A 299 24.54 13.44 -10.98
CA GLY A 299 23.81 14.04 -12.10
C GLY A 299 23.28 13.02 -13.11
N VAL A 300 22.35 12.14 -12.70
CA VAL A 300 21.82 11.02 -13.52
C VAL A 300 21.33 11.46 -14.91
N PHE A 301 20.62 12.59 -14.98
CA PHE A 301 19.99 13.06 -16.22
C PHE A 301 20.78 14.15 -16.95
N GLY A 302 22.00 14.48 -16.47
CA GLY A 302 22.83 15.55 -17.04
C GLY A 302 22.05 16.86 -17.24
N ALA A 303 22.27 17.51 -18.38
CA ALA A 303 21.62 18.78 -18.71
C ALA A 303 20.08 18.70 -18.80
N LEU A 304 19.52 17.51 -19.11
CA LEU A 304 18.08 17.32 -19.22
C LEU A 304 17.37 17.30 -17.86
N GLY A 305 18.10 17.03 -16.78
CA GLY A 305 17.56 16.99 -15.42
C GLY A 305 17.60 18.32 -14.67
N GLY A 306 18.35 19.31 -15.16
CA GLY A 306 18.61 20.55 -14.42
C GLY A 306 19.86 20.49 -13.54
N GLU A 307 20.20 21.63 -12.95
CA GLU A 307 21.44 21.81 -12.18
C GLU A 307 21.34 21.26 -10.75
N ALA A 308 22.49 21.07 -10.10
CA ALA A 308 22.55 20.65 -8.71
C ALA A 308 22.30 21.83 -7.76
N GLN A 309 21.56 21.60 -6.69
CA GLN A 309 21.33 22.57 -5.63
C GLN A 309 22.43 22.50 -4.57
N ALA A 310 22.87 23.66 -4.09
CA ALA A 310 23.84 23.76 -3.01
C ALA A 310 23.22 23.37 -1.66
N VAL A 311 23.87 22.45 -0.96
CA VAL A 311 23.54 22.12 0.44
C VAL A 311 24.44 22.89 1.40
N ASP A 312 25.73 22.88 1.11
CA ASP A 312 26.77 23.62 1.81
C ASP A 312 27.85 24.05 0.79
N GLU A 313 29.00 24.53 1.25
CA GLU A 313 30.09 24.99 0.38
C GLU A 313 30.64 23.89 -0.55
N THR A 314 30.57 22.62 -0.12
CA THR A 314 31.21 21.47 -0.77
C THR A 314 30.23 20.44 -1.31
N THR A 315 29.01 20.40 -0.77
CA THR A 315 27.99 19.40 -1.09
C THR A 315 26.96 19.97 -2.06
N ARG A 316 26.62 19.15 -3.06
CA ARG A 316 25.62 19.45 -4.08
C ARG A 316 24.65 18.27 -4.20
N LEU A 317 23.37 18.54 -4.39
CA LEU A 317 22.32 17.52 -4.58
C LEU A 317 21.47 17.80 -5.81
N TRP A 318 21.12 16.74 -6.53
CA TRP A 318 20.16 16.74 -7.63
C TRP A 318 18.79 16.25 -7.13
N MET A 319 18.10 17.07 -6.33
CA MET A 319 16.81 16.70 -5.73
C MET A 319 15.75 16.30 -6.77
N GLN A 320 15.82 16.87 -7.97
CA GLN A 320 14.97 16.51 -9.11
C GLN A 320 14.96 15.00 -9.42
N ASN A 321 16.07 14.30 -9.14
CA ASN A 321 16.21 12.87 -9.42
C ASN A 321 15.24 12.05 -8.57
N ALA A 322 14.80 12.57 -7.42
CA ALA A 322 13.79 11.93 -6.57
C ALA A 322 12.47 11.69 -7.31
N GLY A 323 12.12 12.58 -8.25
CA GLY A 323 10.95 12.44 -9.13
C GLY A 323 11.29 11.76 -10.47
N PHE A 324 12.29 12.30 -11.19
CA PHE A 324 12.57 11.87 -12.57
C PHE A 324 13.03 10.42 -12.70
N ILE A 325 13.68 9.85 -11.67
CA ILE A 325 14.19 8.47 -11.74
C ILE A 325 13.11 7.44 -12.06
N TRP A 326 11.87 7.69 -11.65
CA TRP A 326 10.75 6.75 -11.84
C TRP A 326 10.16 6.80 -13.25
N VAL A 327 10.31 7.92 -13.96
CA VAL A 327 9.60 8.20 -15.22
C VAL A 327 9.93 7.18 -16.32
N PRO A 328 11.21 6.82 -16.60
CA PRO A 328 11.52 5.80 -17.59
C PRO A 328 10.88 4.44 -17.26
N PHE A 329 10.90 4.05 -15.99
CA PHE A 329 10.33 2.77 -15.54
C PHE A 329 8.80 2.77 -15.62
N LEU A 330 8.15 3.89 -15.30
CA LEU A 330 6.70 4.05 -15.45
C LEU A 330 6.26 3.95 -16.91
N ILE A 331 7.01 4.56 -17.84
CA ILE A 331 6.75 4.46 -19.28
C ILE A 331 6.86 3.01 -19.73
N VAL A 332 7.97 2.33 -19.40
CA VAL A 332 8.19 0.92 -19.77
C VAL A 332 7.12 0.02 -19.15
N ALA A 333 6.76 0.22 -17.88
CA ALA A 333 5.75 -0.57 -17.19
C ALA A 333 4.35 -0.38 -17.77
N ALA A 334 3.98 0.86 -18.14
CA ALA A 334 2.71 1.16 -18.80
C ALA A 334 2.65 0.54 -20.20
N ILE A 335 3.73 0.61 -20.98
CA ILE A 335 3.84 -0.07 -22.29
C ILE A 335 3.72 -1.58 -22.10
N ALA A 336 4.42 -2.16 -21.13
CA ALA A 336 4.35 -3.59 -20.81
C ALA A 336 2.93 -4.01 -20.39
N ALA A 337 2.22 -3.19 -19.61
CA ALA A 337 0.81 -3.42 -19.28
C ALA A 337 -0.05 -3.42 -20.54
N TRP A 338 0.09 -2.41 -21.40
CA TRP A 338 -0.71 -2.26 -22.61
C TRP A 338 -0.58 -3.43 -23.59
N PHE A 339 0.65 -3.89 -23.82
CA PHE A 339 0.97 -4.93 -24.79
C PHE A 339 1.04 -6.34 -24.20
N GLY A 340 1.14 -6.50 -22.88
CA GLY A 340 1.39 -7.78 -22.24
C GLY A 340 0.27 -8.31 -21.33
N MET A 341 -0.59 -7.44 -20.80
CA MET A 341 -1.74 -7.87 -20.01
C MET A 341 -2.95 -8.20 -20.90
N ASP A 342 -3.95 -8.87 -20.32
CA ASP A 342 -5.18 -9.28 -21.01
C ASP A 342 -6.41 -8.75 -20.26
N ASP A 343 -7.54 -8.69 -20.96
CA ASP A 343 -8.83 -8.35 -20.38
C ASP A 343 -9.72 -9.61 -20.33
N LEU A 344 -10.35 -9.89 -19.18
CA LEU A 344 -11.23 -11.04 -19.00
C LEU A 344 -12.70 -10.63 -19.11
N ALA A 345 -13.47 -11.29 -19.99
CA ALA A 345 -14.90 -10.98 -20.17
C ALA A 345 -15.74 -11.25 -18.90
N SER A 346 -15.32 -12.22 -18.09
CA SER A 346 -15.99 -12.65 -16.86
C SER A 346 -15.77 -11.74 -15.65
N ALA A 347 -14.91 -10.72 -15.74
CA ALA A 347 -14.55 -9.85 -14.63
C ALA A 347 -15.61 -8.77 -14.31
N ARG A 348 -16.90 -9.08 -14.40
CA ARG A 348 -18.01 -8.12 -14.16
C ARG A 348 -18.73 -8.42 -12.84
N ALA A 349 -18.78 -7.45 -11.94
CA ALA A 349 -19.57 -7.51 -10.71
C ALA A 349 -20.42 -6.24 -10.60
N SER A 350 -21.69 -6.37 -10.22
CA SER A 350 -22.59 -5.21 -10.10
C SER A 350 -22.28 -4.39 -8.84
N PHE A 351 -22.46 -3.07 -8.91
CA PHE A 351 -22.25 -2.17 -7.76
C PHE A 351 -23.17 -2.52 -6.58
N ARG A 352 -24.41 -2.94 -6.88
CA ARG A 352 -25.40 -3.32 -5.87
C ARG A 352 -24.93 -4.50 -5.03
N ASP A 353 -24.29 -5.49 -5.66
CA ASP A 353 -23.78 -6.68 -4.96
C ASP A 353 -22.57 -6.34 -4.06
N GLN A 354 -21.77 -5.34 -4.46
CA GLN A 354 -20.62 -4.88 -3.68
C GLN A 354 -21.02 -3.99 -2.49
N ALA A 355 -22.08 -3.18 -2.63
CA ALA A 355 -22.53 -2.24 -1.59
C ALA A 355 -23.11 -2.92 -0.33
N VAL A 356 -23.54 -4.18 -0.42
CA VAL A 356 -24.04 -4.96 0.73
C VAL A 356 -23.01 -5.05 1.86
N ILE A 357 -21.72 -4.89 1.56
CA ILE A 357 -20.66 -5.02 2.54
C ILE A 357 -20.65 -3.95 3.64
N PHE A 358 -21.14 -2.75 3.34
CA PHE A 358 -21.15 -1.64 4.29
C PHE A 358 -22.06 -1.92 5.49
N GLY A 359 -23.09 -2.76 5.33
CA GLY A 359 -23.98 -3.16 6.42
C GLY A 359 -23.45 -4.27 7.32
N ARG A 360 -22.31 -4.91 6.99
CA ARG A 360 -21.80 -6.07 7.74
C ARG A 360 -20.83 -5.65 8.84
N THR A 361 -21.18 -5.90 10.10
CA THR A 361 -20.35 -5.55 11.28
C THR A 361 -18.93 -6.13 11.22
N HIS A 362 -18.77 -7.39 10.79
CA HIS A 362 -17.46 -8.03 10.68
C HIS A 362 -16.51 -7.30 9.70
N ASN A 363 -17.04 -6.63 8.68
CA ASN A 363 -16.22 -5.85 7.76
C ASN A 363 -15.55 -4.67 8.47
N TRP A 364 -16.29 -3.94 9.31
CA TRP A 364 -15.76 -2.81 10.07
C TRP A 364 -14.71 -3.25 11.09
N ILE A 365 -14.89 -4.41 11.72
CA ILE A 365 -13.89 -5.02 12.59
C ILE A 365 -12.59 -5.25 11.82
N MET A 366 -12.66 -5.90 10.65
CA MET A 366 -11.47 -6.17 9.83
C MET A 366 -10.78 -4.88 9.38
N CYS A 367 -11.54 -3.82 9.11
CA CYS A 367 -10.99 -2.51 8.78
C CYS A 367 -10.13 -1.96 9.92
N TYR A 368 -10.60 -1.99 11.17
CA TYR A 368 -9.81 -1.55 12.32
C TYR A 368 -8.51 -2.35 12.49
N LEU A 369 -8.58 -3.68 12.38
CA LEU A 369 -7.40 -4.54 12.47
C LEU A 369 -6.41 -4.26 11.33
N TYR A 370 -6.92 -3.97 10.15
CA TYR A 370 -6.08 -3.61 9.02
C TYR A 370 -5.44 -2.24 9.17
N THR A 371 -6.12 -1.26 9.78
CA THR A 371 -5.50 0.02 10.12
C THR A 371 -4.36 -0.17 11.12
N GLY A 372 -4.57 -0.96 12.16
CA GLY A 372 -3.53 -1.25 13.16
C GLY A 372 -2.27 -1.90 12.58
N THR A 373 -2.36 -2.52 11.40
CA THR A 373 -1.25 -3.25 10.76
C THR A 373 -0.78 -2.55 9.48
N PHE A 374 -1.65 -2.44 8.48
CA PHE A 374 -1.37 -1.79 7.21
C PHE A 374 -1.18 -0.30 7.34
N GLY A 375 -2.12 0.35 8.02
CA GLY A 375 -2.08 1.78 8.29
C GLY A 375 -0.83 2.17 9.05
N SER A 376 -0.50 1.41 10.10
CA SER A 376 0.73 1.63 10.85
C SER A 376 1.97 1.53 9.96
N PHE A 377 2.17 0.44 9.22
CA PHE A 377 3.34 0.32 8.32
C PHE A 377 3.45 1.48 7.34
N ILE A 378 2.35 1.89 6.68
CA ILE A 378 2.44 2.93 5.65
C ILE A 378 2.66 4.30 6.29
N GLY A 379 2.02 4.56 7.44
CA GLY A 379 2.22 5.77 8.24
C GLY A 379 3.66 5.90 8.75
N TYR A 380 4.26 4.82 9.29
CA TYR A 380 5.68 4.84 9.65
C TYR A 380 6.57 4.94 8.43
N SER A 381 6.28 4.23 7.34
CA SER A 381 7.08 4.37 6.13
C SER A 381 7.11 5.82 5.63
N ALA A 382 5.99 6.55 5.76
CA ALA A 382 5.89 7.95 5.38
C ALA A 382 6.61 8.90 6.34
N GLY A 383 6.33 8.81 7.65
CA GLY A 383 6.80 9.78 8.64
C GLY A 383 8.15 9.46 9.30
N PHE A 384 8.56 8.18 9.31
CA PHE A 384 9.76 7.74 10.04
C PHE A 384 11.06 8.39 9.55
N PRO A 385 11.32 8.58 8.23
CA PRO A 385 12.57 9.20 7.80
C PRO A 385 12.75 10.64 8.31
N LEU A 386 11.68 11.45 8.28
CA LEU A 386 11.70 12.79 8.85
C LEU A 386 11.87 12.73 10.37
N LEU A 387 11.10 11.88 11.05
CA LEU A 387 11.20 11.69 12.50
C LEU A 387 12.60 11.26 12.95
N ALA A 388 13.22 10.31 12.23
CA ALA A 388 14.56 9.82 12.53
C ALA A 388 15.61 10.91 12.37
N LYS A 389 15.50 11.74 11.32
CA LYS A 389 16.41 12.88 11.11
C LYS A 389 16.30 13.90 12.23
N ILE A 390 15.09 14.20 12.70
CA ILE A 390 14.93 15.19 13.77
C ILE A 390 15.34 14.61 15.13
N ALA A 391 15.05 13.34 15.40
CA ALA A 391 15.39 12.71 16.67
C ALA A 391 16.88 12.42 16.84
N PHE A 392 17.60 12.14 15.73
CA PHE A 392 19.02 11.77 15.70
C PHE A 392 19.76 12.57 14.60
N PRO A 393 19.96 13.89 14.79
CA PRO A 393 20.50 14.76 13.74
C PRO A 393 21.95 14.45 13.36
N GLU A 394 22.73 13.86 14.27
CA GLU A 394 24.13 13.49 14.04
C GLU A 394 24.29 12.19 13.26
N VAL A 395 23.22 11.40 13.12
CA VAL A 395 23.24 10.12 12.40
C VAL A 395 22.62 10.32 11.03
N ASP A 396 23.32 9.91 9.97
CA ASP A 396 22.72 9.82 8.63
C ASP A 396 21.74 8.65 8.58
N SER A 397 20.57 8.84 9.19
CA SER A 397 19.54 7.82 9.38
C SER A 397 18.88 7.38 8.08
N LEU A 398 18.89 8.22 7.04
CA LEU A 398 18.27 7.95 5.75
C LEU A 398 18.88 6.75 5.02
N GLN A 399 20.15 6.42 5.28
CA GLN A 399 20.77 5.21 4.72
C GLN A 399 20.18 3.91 5.29
N TYR A 400 19.42 3.96 6.40
CA TYR A 400 18.89 2.77 7.08
C TYR A 400 17.36 2.66 7.02
N VAL A 401 16.64 3.76 6.78
CA VAL A 401 15.16 3.77 6.89
C VAL A 401 14.47 2.80 5.93
N PHE A 402 15.07 2.54 4.76
CA PHE A 402 14.54 1.63 3.74
C PHE A 402 14.38 0.19 4.23
N LEU A 403 15.17 -0.23 5.22
CA LEU A 403 15.16 -1.58 5.76
C LEU A 403 13.84 -1.90 6.50
N GLY A 404 13.17 -0.88 7.07
CA GLY A 404 11.89 -1.05 7.77
C GLY A 404 10.79 -1.52 6.81
N PRO A 405 10.51 -0.76 5.75
CA PRO A 405 9.57 -1.17 4.72
C PRO A 405 10.01 -2.44 3.98
N LEU A 406 11.32 -2.68 3.81
CA LEU A 406 11.84 -3.88 3.16
C LEU A 406 11.45 -5.14 3.92
N ILE A 407 11.79 -5.20 5.21
CA ILE A 407 11.47 -6.35 6.06
C ILE A 407 9.97 -6.54 6.15
N GLY A 408 9.20 -5.46 6.26
CA GLY A 408 7.74 -5.54 6.23
C GLY A 408 7.24 -6.15 4.90
N ALA A 409 7.63 -5.60 3.75
CA ALA A 409 7.17 -6.09 2.46
C ALA A 409 7.55 -7.55 2.19
N LEU A 410 8.78 -7.96 2.52
CA LEU A 410 9.24 -9.35 2.44
C LEU A 410 8.48 -10.28 3.37
N ALA A 411 8.22 -9.85 4.61
CA ALA A 411 7.41 -10.61 5.55
C ALA A 411 6.01 -10.86 4.97
N ARG A 412 5.36 -9.85 4.39
CA ARG A 412 4.04 -10.02 3.76
C ARG A 412 4.05 -11.04 2.62
N ALA A 413 5.08 -11.02 1.77
CA ALA A 413 5.21 -11.97 0.67
C ALA A 413 5.47 -13.41 1.18
N GLY A 414 6.36 -13.54 2.17
CA GLY A 414 6.89 -14.83 2.63
C GLY A 414 6.11 -15.49 3.77
N SER A 415 5.25 -14.77 4.49
CA SER A 415 4.58 -15.28 5.70
C SER A 415 3.16 -15.78 5.49
N GLY A 416 2.65 -15.76 4.25
CA GLY A 416 1.29 -16.20 3.95
C GLY A 416 1.00 -17.58 4.53
N TRP A 417 1.87 -18.56 4.27
CA TRP A 417 1.72 -19.95 4.71
C TRP A 417 1.54 -20.13 6.23
N ILE A 418 2.07 -19.22 7.06
CA ILE A 418 1.96 -19.30 8.52
C ILE A 418 0.50 -19.22 8.95
N SER A 419 -0.26 -18.30 8.36
CA SER A 419 -1.69 -18.18 8.62
C SER A 419 -2.53 -19.31 8.03
N ASP A 420 -2.05 -20.01 6.99
CA ASP A 420 -2.72 -21.23 6.50
C ASP A 420 -2.57 -22.36 7.51
N ARG A 421 -1.37 -22.50 8.09
CA ARG A 421 -1.06 -23.58 9.03
C ARG A 421 -1.67 -23.35 10.42
N TRP A 422 -1.59 -22.12 10.95
CA TRP A 422 -1.96 -21.82 12.33
C TRP A 422 -3.23 -20.99 12.46
N GLY A 423 -3.86 -20.60 11.36
CA GLY A 423 -5.09 -19.81 11.35
C GLY A 423 -4.84 -18.31 11.53
N GLY A 424 -5.47 -17.49 10.69
CA GLY A 424 -5.27 -16.03 10.65
C GLY A 424 -5.51 -15.32 11.98
N GLY A 425 -6.51 -15.75 12.76
CA GLY A 425 -6.87 -15.07 14.01
C GLY A 425 -5.78 -15.18 15.08
N ARG A 426 -5.22 -16.39 15.27
CA ARG A 426 -4.12 -16.62 16.23
C ARG A 426 -2.85 -15.89 15.82
N VAL A 427 -2.53 -15.90 14.53
CA VAL A 427 -1.36 -15.17 14.01
C VAL A 427 -1.54 -13.66 14.21
N THR A 428 -2.74 -13.13 13.93
CA THR A 428 -3.06 -11.71 14.14
C THR A 428 -2.93 -11.32 15.62
N PHE A 429 -3.44 -12.14 16.55
CA PHE A 429 -3.34 -11.90 17.99
C PHE A 429 -1.89 -11.71 18.45
N TRP A 430 -1.03 -12.70 18.15
CA TRP A 430 0.38 -12.65 18.56
C TRP A 430 1.13 -11.53 17.86
N THR A 431 0.77 -11.23 16.61
CA THR A 431 1.33 -10.10 15.89
C THR A 431 1.09 -8.79 16.64
N PHE A 432 -0.15 -8.52 17.04
CA PHE A 432 -0.47 -7.31 17.79
C PHE A 432 0.25 -7.30 19.14
N GLY A 433 0.31 -8.42 19.87
CA GLY A 433 1.08 -8.51 21.12
C GLY A 433 2.56 -8.18 20.95
N LEU A 434 3.18 -8.65 19.88
CA LEU A 434 4.60 -8.39 19.57
C LEU A 434 4.82 -6.96 19.08
N MET A 435 3.86 -6.38 18.35
CA MET A 435 3.88 -4.95 18.04
C MET A 435 3.87 -4.11 19.32
N ILE A 436 2.99 -4.39 20.29
CA ILE A 436 2.94 -3.67 21.58
C ILE A 436 4.30 -3.72 22.28
N ALA A 437 4.90 -4.90 22.38
CA ALA A 437 6.20 -5.08 23.00
C ALA A 437 7.31 -4.29 22.27
N ALA A 438 7.32 -4.32 20.93
CA ALA A 438 8.29 -3.59 20.13
C ALA A 438 8.14 -2.07 20.28
N VAL A 439 6.90 -1.55 20.34
CA VAL A 439 6.66 -0.13 20.63
C VAL A 439 7.14 0.25 22.03
N GLY A 440 6.88 -0.59 23.03
CA GLY A 440 7.39 -0.38 24.38
C GLY A 440 8.92 -0.31 24.42
N GLY A 441 9.60 -1.18 23.67
CA GLY A 441 11.06 -1.14 23.51
C GLY A 441 11.55 0.16 22.85
N VAL A 442 10.87 0.63 21.79
CA VAL A 442 11.22 1.91 21.15
C VAL A 442 11.08 3.07 22.13
N LEU A 443 9.97 3.14 22.88
CA LEU A 443 9.75 4.18 23.88
C LEU A 443 10.84 4.19 24.95
N TYR A 444 11.22 3.00 25.45
CA TYR A 444 12.29 2.87 26.44
C TYR A 444 13.64 3.38 25.91
N PHE A 445 14.05 2.99 24.70
CA PHE A 445 15.35 3.42 24.16
C PHE A 445 15.39 4.91 23.79
N VAL A 446 14.28 5.47 23.32
CA VAL A 446 14.23 6.92 23.02
C VAL A 446 14.23 7.74 24.31
N ALA A 447 13.61 7.25 25.39
CA ALA A 447 13.62 7.93 26.69
C ALA A 447 14.99 7.91 27.40
N ASN A 448 15.86 6.95 27.05
CA ASN A 448 17.22 6.81 27.60
C ASN A 448 18.30 7.12 26.53
N LYS A 449 18.00 8.05 25.60
CA LYS A 449 18.91 8.40 24.52
C LYS A 449 20.01 9.39 24.95
N ASP A 450 19.74 10.12 26.03
CA ASP A 450 20.64 11.02 26.75
C ASP A 450 21.14 10.29 27.99
#